data_AF-A0A1H7UI17-F1
#
_entry.id   AF-A0A1H7UI17-F1
#
_cell.length_a   1.000
_cell.length_b   1.000
_cell.length_c   1.000
_cell.angle_alpha   90.00
_cell.angle_beta   90.00
_cell.angle_gamma   90.00
#
_symmetry.space_group_name_H-M   'P 1'
#
loop_
_entity.id
_entity.type
_entity.pdbx_description
1 polymer ?
#
loop_
_entity_poly.entity_id
_entity_poly.type
_entity_poly.pdbx_seq_one_letter_code
_entity_poly.pdbx_strand_id
1 'polypeptide(L)'
;MQNDARTTDSVTVAERVRELMTRHGIGKRQQTTELCRILHLSFSQGHRKLRGNSPWTLAQIKKVAEAFGEPAAQLFGAQLLDPGMVGATAHDAVLCVSAVELACTAWIGAPVEPGGRPDFVAYERNGQWRVARHDGALYQNAHEVHKIEIYPRRAESDKPLIAVVDDDRASADNLRDYLQHAGYAAQSLYGLAAFNEALQQQLFDGVVIDWLFGNQTSADAIRAVRSSENPDAPIFVLTGELLTGKASESEISQIVRQYNVACYEKPARMAILVADLSKRLNRG
;
A
#
# COMPACT_ATOMS: atom_id res chain seq x y z
N MET A 1 30.46 -9.43 11.81
CA MET A 1 30.37 -9.81 10.38
C MET A 1 29.57 -8.79 9.54
N GLN A 2 29.75 -7.47 9.74
CA GLN A 2 29.02 -6.42 9.01
C GLN A 2 29.87 -5.69 7.95
N ASN A 3 31.14 -6.09 7.77
CA ASN A 3 32.10 -5.33 6.97
C ASN A 3 32.22 -5.78 5.51
N ASP A 4 31.78 -7.00 5.15
CA ASP A 4 31.96 -7.56 3.80
C ASP A 4 30.90 -7.13 2.78
N ALA A 5 29.68 -6.79 3.23
CA ALA A 5 28.61 -6.37 2.32
C ALA A 5 28.86 -4.96 1.74
N ARG A 6 29.34 -4.01 2.56
CA ARG A 6 29.60 -2.62 2.13
C ARG A 6 30.78 -2.47 1.17
N THR A 7 31.77 -3.35 1.28
CA THR A 7 32.95 -3.39 0.38
C THR A 7 32.60 -3.97 -0.98
N THR A 8 31.77 -5.02 -1.02
CA THR A 8 31.32 -5.67 -2.27
C THR A 8 30.52 -4.72 -3.17
N ASP A 9 29.65 -3.89 -2.57
CA ASP A 9 28.91 -2.85 -3.30
C ASP A 9 29.83 -1.78 -3.90
N SER A 10 30.89 -1.40 -3.18
CA SER A 10 31.80 -0.32 -3.60
C SER A 10 32.69 -0.72 -4.77
N VAL A 11 33.13 -1.98 -4.83
CA VAL A 11 33.91 -2.52 -5.95
C VAL A 11 33.05 -2.63 -7.21
N THR A 12 31.82 -3.12 -7.06
CA THR A 12 30.87 -3.28 -8.18
C THR A 12 30.51 -1.93 -8.81
N VAL A 13 30.17 -0.93 -7.98
CA VAL A 13 29.91 0.44 -8.46
C VAL A 13 31.14 1.02 -9.17
N ALA A 14 32.35 0.78 -8.64
CA ALA A 14 33.59 1.25 -9.26
C ALA A 14 33.87 0.61 -10.62
N GLU A 15 33.48 -0.64 -10.84
CA GLU A 15 33.56 -1.30 -12.15
C GLU A 15 32.57 -0.71 -13.14
N ARG A 16 31.30 -0.54 -12.76
CA ARG A 16 30.27 0.07 -13.61
C ARG A 16 30.60 1.49 -14.02
N VAL A 17 31.16 2.30 -13.11
CA VAL A 17 31.63 3.65 -13.45
C VAL A 17 32.77 3.61 -14.48
N ARG A 18 33.69 2.63 -14.40
CA ARG A 18 34.75 2.46 -15.41
C ARG A 18 34.19 2.01 -16.76
N GLU A 19 33.21 1.11 -16.76
CA GLU A 19 32.51 0.67 -17.98
C GLU A 19 31.75 1.82 -18.64
N LEU A 20 30.99 2.59 -17.85
CA LEU A 20 30.29 3.80 -18.29
C LEU A 20 31.27 4.76 -18.98
N MET A 21 32.35 5.13 -18.29
CA MET A 21 33.38 6.01 -18.85
C MET A 21 33.98 5.46 -20.15
N THR A 22 34.19 4.15 -20.23
CA THR A 22 34.72 3.50 -21.45
C THR A 22 33.72 3.59 -22.62
N ARG A 23 32.42 3.37 -22.38
CA ARG A 23 31.36 3.52 -23.40
C ARG A 23 31.26 4.95 -23.92
N HIS A 24 31.54 5.93 -23.07
CA HIS A 24 31.58 7.36 -23.42
C HIS A 24 32.95 7.82 -23.95
N GLY A 25 33.83 6.89 -24.33
CA GLY A 25 35.11 7.20 -25.00
C GLY A 25 36.25 7.63 -24.06
N ILE A 26 36.06 7.58 -22.75
CA ILE A 26 37.10 7.93 -21.76
C ILE A 26 38.02 6.74 -21.54
N GLY A 27 39.24 6.83 -22.10
CA GLY A 27 40.25 5.79 -21.97
C GLY A 27 40.73 5.58 -20.52
N LYS A 28 41.16 4.34 -20.19
CA LYS A 28 41.55 3.92 -18.83
C LYS A 28 42.50 4.87 -18.10
N ARG A 29 43.44 5.51 -18.82
CA ARG A 29 44.41 6.46 -18.25
C ARG A 29 43.79 7.79 -17.81
N GLN A 30 42.63 8.16 -18.37
CA GLN A 30 41.94 9.43 -18.12
C GLN A 30 40.80 9.30 -17.10
N GLN A 31 40.33 8.07 -16.81
CA GLN A 31 39.17 7.80 -15.95
C GLN A 31 39.30 8.41 -14.54
N THR A 32 40.47 8.33 -13.91
CA THR A 32 40.69 8.94 -12.59
C THR A 32 40.55 10.47 -12.65
N THR A 33 41.14 11.10 -13.66
CA THR A 33 41.08 12.55 -13.86
C THR A 33 39.64 12.99 -14.11
N GLU A 34 38.91 12.26 -14.94
CA GLU A 34 37.52 12.56 -15.27
C GLU A 34 36.60 12.37 -14.05
N LEU A 35 36.81 11.31 -13.26
CA LEU A 35 36.05 11.14 -12.02
C LEU A 35 36.31 12.29 -11.03
N CYS A 36 37.56 12.72 -10.90
CA CYS A 36 37.93 13.82 -10.01
C CYS A 36 37.29 15.13 -10.45
N ARG A 37 37.21 15.38 -11.77
CA ARG A 37 36.53 16.54 -12.35
C ARG A 37 35.05 16.57 -11.99
N ILE A 38 34.35 15.44 -12.15
CA ILE A 38 32.91 15.33 -11.90
C ILE A 38 32.58 15.46 -10.40
N LEU A 39 33.35 14.77 -9.55
CA LEU A 39 33.07 14.69 -8.11
C LEU A 39 33.79 15.74 -7.27
N HIS A 40 34.62 16.60 -7.87
CA HIS A 40 35.51 17.55 -7.18
C HIS A 40 36.37 16.88 -6.09
N LEU A 41 37.01 15.77 -6.46
CA LEU A 41 37.86 14.99 -5.56
C LEU A 41 39.34 15.19 -5.88
N SER A 42 40.21 14.92 -4.89
CA SER A 42 41.64 14.79 -5.17
C SER A 42 41.93 13.53 -5.98
N PHE A 43 43.05 13.55 -6.73
CA PHE A 43 43.44 12.41 -7.57
C PHE A 43 43.52 11.10 -6.78
N SER A 44 44.10 11.14 -5.57
CA SER A 44 44.20 9.99 -4.67
C SER A 44 42.82 9.46 -4.24
N GLN A 45 41.86 10.35 -3.98
CA GLN A 45 40.48 9.96 -3.62
C GLN A 45 39.74 9.35 -4.81
N GLY A 46 39.84 9.95 -6.00
CA GLY A 46 39.26 9.40 -7.23
C GLY A 46 39.83 8.03 -7.57
N HIS A 47 41.15 7.87 -7.48
CA HIS A 47 41.81 6.59 -7.75
C HIS A 47 41.36 5.51 -6.76
N ARG A 48 41.29 5.83 -5.45
CA ARG A 48 40.80 4.89 -4.44
C ARG A 48 39.34 4.47 -4.69
N LYS A 49 38.49 5.39 -5.15
CA LYS A 49 37.10 5.08 -5.51
C LYS A 49 36.99 4.18 -6.73
N LEU A 50 37.73 4.43 -7.80
CA LEU A 50 37.74 3.58 -9.01
C LEU A 50 38.31 2.18 -8.76
N ARG A 51 39.10 2.01 -7.70
CA ARG A 51 39.60 0.70 -7.24
C ARG A 51 38.63 -0.03 -6.29
N GLY A 52 37.53 0.61 -5.88
CA GLY A 52 36.61 0.06 -4.87
C GLY A 52 37.14 0.14 -3.43
N ASN A 53 38.27 0.81 -3.19
CA ASN A 53 38.92 0.94 -1.88
C ASN A 53 38.33 2.08 -1.03
N SER A 54 37.20 2.64 -1.45
CA SER A 54 36.48 3.71 -0.75
C SER A 54 34.99 3.64 -1.07
N PRO A 55 34.13 3.85 -0.06
CA PRO A 55 32.69 3.73 -0.24
C PRO A 55 32.16 4.79 -1.19
N TRP A 56 31.16 4.40 -1.99
CA TRP A 56 30.40 5.31 -2.84
C TRP A 56 29.15 5.78 -2.13
N THR A 57 28.86 7.08 -2.19
CA THR A 57 27.58 7.61 -1.72
C THR A 57 26.59 7.70 -2.88
N LEU A 58 25.30 7.61 -2.56
CA LEU A 58 24.21 7.75 -3.52
C LEU A 58 24.30 9.05 -4.34
N ALA A 59 24.62 10.16 -3.67
CA ALA A 59 24.80 11.45 -4.31
C ALA A 59 25.97 11.47 -5.32
N GLN A 60 27.07 10.78 -5.02
CA GLN A 60 28.21 10.68 -5.94
C GLN A 60 27.88 9.84 -7.17
N ILE A 61 27.17 8.72 -6.99
CA ILE A 61 26.75 7.85 -8.10
C ILE A 61 25.82 8.63 -9.03
N LYS A 62 24.82 9.33 -8.47
CA LYS A 62 23.88 10.15 -9.24
C LYS A 62 24.60 11.24 -10.05
N LYS A 63 25.54 11.95 -9.43
CA LYS A 63 26.32 13.02 -10.08
C LYS A 63 27.18 12.50 -11.24
N VAL A 64 27.73 11.29 -11.12
CA VAL A 64 28.45 10.65 -12.24
C VAL A 64 27.51 10.28 -13.37
N ALA A 65 26.37 9.66 -13.07
CA ALA A 65 25.38 9.27 -14.09
C ALA A 65 24.84 10.50 -14.86
N GLU A 66 24.50 11.57 -14.15
CA GLU A 66 24.05 12.84 -14.73
C GLU A 66 25.09 13.46 -15.66
N ALA A 67 26.38 13.38 -15.32
CA ALA A 67 27.46 13.91 -16.15
C ALA A 67 27.59 13.21 -17.52
N PHE A 68 27.09 11.98 -17.64
CA PHE A 68 27.08 11.19 -18.88
C PHE A 68 25.67 11.06 -19.48
N GLY A 69 24.66 11.72 -18.90
CA GLY A 69 23.27 11.67 -19.39
C GLY A 69 22.61 10.29 -19.23
N GLU A 70 23.07 9.46 -18.30
CA GLU A 70 22.53 8.12 -18.07
C GLU A 70 21.75 7.99 -16.75
N PRO A 71 20.77 7.07 -16.67
CA PRO A 71 20.06 6.79 -15.42
C PRO A 71 21.00 6.23 -14.34
N ALA A 72 20.99 6.84 -13.16
CA ALA A 72 21.82 6.39 -12.03
C ALA A 72 21.59 4.92 -11.64
N ALA A 73 20.39 4.38 -11.91
CA ALA A 73 20.01 2.98 -11.72
C ALA A 73 21.01 1.99 -12.33
N GLN A 74 21.63 2.33 -13.47
CA GLN A 74 22.58 1.46 -14.17
C GLN A 74 23.95 1.32 -13.48
N LEU A 75 24.26 2.25 -12.57
CA LEU A 75 25.52 2.25 -11.81
C LEU A 75 25.42 1.56 -10.44
N PHE A 76 24.21 1.18 -10.02
CA PHE A 76 24.04 0.31 -8.86
C PHE A 76 24.41 -1.13 -9.22
N GLY A 77 24.93 -1.86 -8.23
CA GLY A 77 25.15 -3.29 -8.35
C GLY A 77 23.90 -3.98 -8.90
N ALA A 78 24.12 -4.97 -9.76
CA ALA A 78 23.10 -5.82 -10.36
C ALA A 78 22.41 -6.72 -9.32
N GLN A 79 21.84 -6.11 -8.28
CA GLN A 79 20.79 -6.68 -7.44
C GLN A 79 19.39 -6.32 -8.00
N LEU A 80 19.32 -5.60 -9.13
CA LEU A 80 18.08 -5.34 -9.88
C LEU A 80 17.97 -6.11 -11.20
N LEU A 81 19.00 -6.86 -11.59
CA LEU A 81 18.94 -7.78 -12.72
C LEU A 81 19.42 -9.12 -12.19
N ASP A 82 18.49 -9.87 -11.59
CA ASP A 82 18.72 -11.28 -11.34
C ASP A 82 19.21 -11.92 -12.66
N PRO A 83 20.25 -12.76 -12.66
CA PRO A 83 20.72 -13.45 -13.86
C PRO A 83 19.62 -14.22 -14.59
N GLY A 84 18.55 -14.59 -13.88
CA GLY A 84 17.33 -15.16 -14.43
C GLY A 84 16.38 -14.18 -15.13
N MET A 85 16.64 -12.86 -15.18
CA MET A 85 15.78 -11.87 -15.84
C MET A 85 16.17 -11.53 -17.29
N VAL A 86 17.30 -12.04 -17.78
CA VAL A 86 17.75 -11.75 -19.15
C VAL A 86 16.77 -12.39 -20.14
N GLY A 87 16.10 -11.56 -20.95
CA GLY A 87 15.13 -12.00 -21.95
C GLY A 87 13.67 -12.01 -21.48
N ALA A 88 13.36 -11.55 -20.25
CA ALA A 88 11.99 -11.39 -19.78
C ALA A 88 11.55 -9.92 -19.72
N THR A 89 10.28 -9.67 -20.03
CA THR A 89 9.66 -8.34 -20.00
C THR A 89 8.65 -8.26 -18.86
N ALA A 90 8.60 -7.12 -18.17
CA ALA A 90 7.66 -6.90 -17.08
C ALA A 90 6.27 -6.58 -17.64
N HIS A 91 5.24 -7.29 -17.15
CA HIS A 91 3.84 -7.07 -17.50
C HIS A 91 2.98 -7.03 -16.24
N ASP A 92 1.98 -6.16 -16.24
CA ASP A 92 0.89 -6.22 -15.26
C ASP A 92 0.08 -7.50 -15.49
N ALA A 93 -0.08 -8.29 -14.44
CA ALA A 93 -0.69 -9.62 -14.52
C ALA A 93 -1.53 -9.96 -13.28
N VAL A 94 -2.31 -11.02 -13.40
CA VAL A 94 -3.07 -11.61 -12.29
C VAL A 94 -2.52 -12.99 -11.95
N LEU A 95 -1.98 -13.15 -10.76
CA LEU A 95 -1.59 -14.44 -10.21
C LEU A 95 -2.84 -15.19 -9.74
N CYS A 96 -3.06 -16.36 -10.33
CA CYS A 96 -4.18 -17.24 -10.05
C CYS A 96 -3.71 -18.35 -9.10
N VAL A 97 -4.11 -18.27 -7.83
CA VAL A 97 -3.85 -19.32 -6.83
C VAL A 97 -5.18 -19.92 -6.40
N SER A 98 -5.52 -21.08 -6.97
CA SER A 98 -6.82 -21.74 -6.76
C SER A 98 -8.00 -20.80 -7.11
N ALA A 99 -8.77 -20.35 -6.13
CA ALA A 99 -9.89 -19.41 -6.32
C ALA A 99 -9.51 -17.94 -6.12
N VAL A 100 -8.26 -17.64 -5.76
CA VAL A 100 -7.79 -16.30 -5.43
C VAL A 100 -7.05 -15.69 -6.61
N GLU A 101 -7.38 -14.44 -6.93
CA GLU A 101 -6.74 -13.63 -7.95
C GLU A 101 -5.99 -12.46 -7.30
N LEU A 102 -4.67 -12.41 -7.48
CA LEU A 102 -3.81 -11.37 -6.90
C LEU A 102 -3.19 -10.53 -8.02
N ALA A 103 -3.16 -9.21 -7.88
CA ALA A 103 -2.33 -8.41 -8.77
C ALA A 103 -0.86 -8.73 -8.56
N CYS A 104 -0.15 -8.77 -9.66
CA CYS A 104 1.28 -8.92 -9.66
C CYS A 104 1.87 -8.23 -10.88
N THR A 105 3.16 -7.93 -10.81
CA THR A 105 3.98 -7.79 -12.01
C THR A 105 4.65 -9.12 -12.26
N ALA A 106 4.50 -9.63 -13.48
CA ALA A 106 5.16 -10.85 -13.94
C ALA A 106 6.25 -10.49 -14.95
N TRP A 107 7.43 -11.08 -14.79
CA TRP A 107 8.49 -11.01 -15.80
C TRP A 107 8.37 -12.22 -16.71
N ILE A 108 7.83 -11.98 -17.90
CA ILE A 108 7.43 -12.99 -18.87
C ILE A 108 8.52 -13.14 -19.93
N GLY A 109 9.02 -14.37 -20.08
CA GLY A 109 10.09 -14.74 -21.00
C GLY A 109 9.59 -15.40 -22.29
N ALA A 110 10.39 -16.31 -22.81
CA ALA A 110 10.10 -17.03 -24.04
C ALA A 110 8.87 -17.95 -23.90
N PRO A 111 8.24 -18.34 -25.02
CA PRO A 111 7.21 -19.39 -25.01
C PRO A 111 7.75 -20.67 -24.37
N VAL A 112 6.92 -21.34 -23.57
CA VAL A 112 7.28 -22.61 -22.93
C VAL A 112 7.54 -23.66 -24.01
N GLU A 113 8.70 -24.32 -23.94
CA GLU A 113 9.04 -25.38 -24.88
C GLU A 113 8.11 -26.60 -24.73
N PRO A 114 7.80 -27.33 -25.83
CA PRO A 114 7.01 -28.55 -25.76
C PRO A 114 7.63 -29.58 -24.80
N GLY A 115 6.91 -29.91 -23.72
CA GLY A 115 7.38 -30.84 -22.68
C GLY A 115 8.07 -30.18 -21.48
N GLY A 116 8.27 -28.86 -21.50
CA GLY A 116 8.69 -28.09 -20.35
C GLY A 116 7.68 -28.17 -19.21
N ARG A 117 8.17 -28.20 -17.96
CA ARG A 117 7.33 -28.22 -16.75
C ARG A 117 7.81 -27.16 -15.74
N PRO A 118 7.75 -25.86 -16.11
CA PRO A 118 8.10 -24.79 -15.17
C PRO A 118 7.09 -24.75 -14.03
N ASP A 119 7.48 -24.28 -12.84
CA ASP A 119 6.59 -24.20 -11.69
C ASP A 119 5.39 -23.27 -11.95
N PHE A 120 5.63 -22.17 -12.68
CA PHE A 120 4.63 -21.18 -13.08
C PHE A 120 4.70 -20.91 -14.58
N VAL A 121 3.53 -20.65 -15.17
CA VAL A 121 3.37 -20.24 -16.56
C VAL A 121 2.55 -18.96 -16.63
N ALA A 122 2.86 -18.11 -17.61
CA ALA A 122 2.05 -16.95 -17.96
C ALA A 122 1.30 -17.21 -19.27
N TYR A 123 0.05 -16.80 -19.34
CA TYR A 123 -0.76 -16.86 -20.56
C TYR A 123 -1.69 -15.65 -20.62
N GLU A 124 -2.07 -15.26 -21.83
CA GLU A 124 -3.00 -14.15 -22.03
C GLU A 124 -4.44 -14.67 -22.13
N ARG A 125 -5.36 -14.02 -21.42
CA ARG A 125 -6.80 -14.28 -21.53
C ARG A 125 -7.55 -12.96 -21.49
N ASN A 126 -8.38 -12.68 -22.50
CA ASN A 126 -9.15 -11.44 -22.61
C ASN A 126 -8.30 -10.16 -22.55
N GLY A 127 -7.10 -10.16 -23.13
CA GLY A 127 -6.20 -8.99 -23.13
C GLY A 127 -5.48 -8.74 -21.80
N GLN A 128 -5.53 -9.70 -20.86
CA GLN A 128 -4.87 -9.61 -19.56
C GLN A 128 -3.94 -10.80 -19.35
N TRP A 129 -2.72 -10.53 -18.89
CA TRP A 129 -1.79 -11.57 -18.50
C TRP A 129 -2.22 -12.24 -17.21
N ARG A 130 -2.15 -13.56 -17.20
CA ARG A 130 -2.46 -14.40 -16.04
C ARG A 130 -1.29 -15.33 -15.78
N VAL A 131 -0.92 -15.43 -14.51
CA VAL A 131 0.12 -16.35 -14.04
C VAL A 131 -0.55 -17.46 -13.24
N ALA A 132 -0.25 -18.70 -13.55
CA ALA A 132 -0.78 -19.86 -12.82
C ALA A 132 0.32 -20.88 -12.58
N ARG A 133 0.12 -21.72 -11.56
CA ARG A 133 0.98 -22.89 -11.35
C ARG A 133 0.74 -23.87 -12.50
N HIS A 134 1.81 -24.45 -13.04
CA HIS A 134 1.67 -25.48 -14.06
C HIS A 134 1.04 -26.76 -13.45
N ASP A 135 -0.22 -27.02 -13.76
CA ASP A 135 -1.02 -28.14 -13.23
C ASP A 135 -1.14 -29.32 -14.23
N GLY A 136 -0.43 -29.26 -15.35
CA GLY A 136 -0.49 -30.25 -16.42
C GLY A 136 -1.59 -29.99 -17.45
N ALA A 137 -2.36 -28.91 -17.32
CA ALA A 137 -3.24 -28.43 -18.39
C ALA A 137 -2.43 -27.84 -19.56
N LEU A 138 -2.90 -28.09 -20.78
CA LEU A 138 -2.34 -27.48 -21.99
C LEU A 138 -2.79 -26.02 -22.08
N TYR A 139 -1.99 -25.10 -21.58
CA TYR A 139 -2.19 -23.67 -21.82
C TYR A 139 -1.67 -23.35 -23.23
N GLN A 140 -2.58 -22.96 -24.13
CA GLN A 140 -2.19 -22.44 -25.46
C GLN A 140 -1.41 -21.12 -25.26
N ASN A 141 -0.27 -20.98 -25.94
CA ASN A 141 0.60 -19.80 -25.86
C ASN A 141 1.08 -19.49 -24.43
N ALA A 142 1.50 -20.51 -23.70
CA ALA A 142 2.15 -20.33 -22.40
C ALA A 142 3.57 -19.78 -22.57
N HIS A 143 3.96 -18.89 -21.66
CA HIS A 143 5.30 -18.31 -21.55
C HIS A 143 5.92 -18.62 -20.20
N GLU A 144 7.24 -18.69 -20.17
CA GLU A 144 8.01 -18.86 -18.94
C GLU A 144 7.89 -17.63 -18.04
N VAL A 145 7.81 -17.88 -16.73
CA VAL A 145 7.74 -16.82 -15.71
C VAL A 145 9.04 -16.82 -14.93
N HIS A 146 9.79 -15.73 -15.06
CA HIS A 146 11.12 -15.61 -14.46
C HIS A 146 11.05 -15.01 -13.05
N LYS A 147 10.09 -14.11 -12.82
CA LYS A 147 9.84 -13.46 -11.53
C LYS A 147 8.37 -13.10 -11.43
N ILE A 148 7.83 -13.25 -10.22
CA ILE A 148 6.51 -12.76 -9.84
C ILE A 148 6.70 -11.81 -8.67
N GLU A 149 6.37 -10.55 -8.86
CA GLU A 149 6.27 -9.58 -7.78
C GLU A 149 4.80 -9.41 -7.46
N ILE A 150 4.38 -10.05 -6.37
CA ILE A 150 3.01 -9.93 -5.89
C ILE A 150 2.93 -8.61 -5.16
N TYR A 151 2.06 -7.73 -5.61
CA TYR A 151 1.60 -6.62 -4.79
C TYR A 151 0.40 -7.15 -4.04
N PRO A 152 0.54 -7.56 -2.75
CA PRO A 152 -0.63 -7.79 -1.94
C PRO A 152 -1.39 -6.47 -1.92
N ARG A 153 -2.41 -6.37 -2.78
CA ARG A 153 -3.36 -5.27 -2.74
C ARG A 153 -4.10 -5.44 -1.43
N ARG A 154 -3.61 -4.76 -0.39
CA ARG A 154 -4.50 -3.95 0.42
C ARG A 154 -5.08 -2.95 -0.56
N ALA A 155 -6.21 -3.33 -1.15
CA ALA A 155 -6.86 -2.56 -2.20
C ALA A 155 -7.09 -1.12 -1.70
N GLU A 156 -7.54 -0.20 -2.53
CA GLU A 156 -8.09 1.07 -2.04
C GLU A 156 -9.20 0.87 -0.96
N SER A 157 -9.63 -0.38 -0.75
CA SER A 157 -10.31 -0.98 0.41
C SER A 157 -9.54 -1.00 1.76
N ASP A 158 -8.34 -0.44 1.88
CA ASP A 158 -7.54 -0.51 3.12
C ASP A 158 -7.80 0.65 4.09
N LYS A 159 -8.59 1.64 3.67
CA LYS A 159 -9.11 2.63 4.61
C LYS A 159 -10.35 2.04 5.26
N PRO A 160 -10.38 1.88 6.59
CA PRO A 160 -11.58 1.42 7.27
C PRO A 160 -12.78 2.30 6.87
N LEU A 161 -13.87 1.68 6.41
CA LEU A 161 -15.07 2.35 5.98
C LEU A 161 -15.93 2.70 7.19
N ILE A 162 -16.10 3.99 7.43
CA ILE A 162 -16.85 4.53 8.55
C ILE A 162 -18.22 5.02 8.10
N ALA A 163 -19.29 4.48 8.67
CA ALA A 163 -20.63 5.04 8.51
C ALA A 163 -20.75 6.30 9.37
N VAL A 164 -21.19 7.41 8.78
CA VAL A 164 -21.54 8.65 9.49
C VAL A 164 -23.05 8.86 9.37
N VAL A 165 -23.78 8.69 10.46
CA VAL A 165 -25.25 8.69 10.47
C VAL A 165 -25.77 9.86 11.29
N ASP A 166 -26.35 10.86 10.64
CA ASP A 166 -26.91 12.08 11.26
C ASP A 166 -27.99 12.63 10.29
N ASP A 167 -29.15 13.07 10.79
CA ASP A 167 -30.20 13.65 9.95
C ASP A 167 -29.88 15.08 9.50
N ASP A 168 -28.98 15.76 10.21
CA ASP A 168 -28.37 17.01 9.75
C ASP A 168 -27.28 16.72 8.71
N ARG A 169 -27.60 17.03 7.45
CA ARG A 169 -26.71 16.82 6.30
C ARG A 169 -25.37 17.54 6.44
N ALA A 170 -25.38 18.76 6.97
CA ALA A 170 -24.15 19.55 7.10
C ALA A 170 -23.25 18.95 8.18
N SER A 171 -23.83 18.52 9.31
CA SER A 171 -23.13 17.79 10.37
C SER A 171 -22.51 16.50 9.84
N ALA A 172 -23.30 15.67 9.13
CA ALA A 172 -22.85 14.42 8.55
C ALA A 172 -21.69 14.61 7.57
N ASP A 173 -21.83 15.55 6.62
CA ASP A 173 -20.83 15.80 5.59
C ASP A 173 -19.53 16.39 6.16
N ASN A 174 -19.64 17.31 7.13
CA ASN A 174 -18.45 17.84 7.81
C ASN A 174 -17.68 16.75 8.55
N LEU A 175 -18.39 15.84 9.23
CA LEU A 175 -17.76 14.71 9.93
C LEU A 175 -17.16 13.70 8.95
N ARG A 176 -17.85 13.38 7.86
CA ARG A 176 -17.32 12.56 6.77
C ARG A 176 -16.01 13.14 6.24
N ASP A 177 -16.01 14.42 5.89
CA ASP A 177 -14.84 15.09 5.32
C ASP A 177 -13.69 15.08 6.32
N TYR A 178 -13.94 15.33 7.60
CA TYR A 178 -12.92 15.24 8.63
C TYR A 178 -12.31 13.84 8.74
N LEU A 179 -13.13 12.78 8.73
CA LEU A 179 -12.67 11.38 8.77
C LEU A 179 -11.85 11.02 7.51
N GLN A 180 -12.28 11.51 6.33
CA GLN A 180 -11.55 11.29 5.08
C GLN A 180 -10.17 11.97 5.11
N HIS A 181 -10.08 13.20 5.62
CA HIS A 181 -8.81 13.89 5.83
C HIS A 181 -7.93 13.20 6.88
N ALA A 182 -8.54 12.54 7.87
CA ALA A 182 -7.85 11.73 8.87
C ALA A 182 -7.38 10.35 8.34
N GLY A 183 -7.68 10.02 7.08
CA GLY A 183 -7.19 8.81 6.43
C GLY A 183 -8.19 7.65 6.35
N TYR A 184 -9.44 7.83 6.77
CA TYR A 184 -10.50 6.81 6.67
C TYR A 184 -11.27 6.92 5.35
N ALA A 185 -12.00 5.86 4.98
CA ALA A 185 -13.11 5.98 4.06
C ALA A 185 -14.33 6.31 4.90
N ALA A 186 -15.19 7.23 4.46
CA ALA A 186 -16.38 7.59 5.21
C ALA A 186 -17.55 7.87 4.28
N GLN A 187 -18.73 7.44 4.71
CA GLN A 187 -19.99 7.63 3.99
C GLN A 187 -21.03 8.31 4.89
N SER A 188 -21.56 9.44 4.43
CA SER A 188 -22.69 10.12 5.09
C SER A 188 -24.01 9.40 4.79
N LEU A 189 -24.80 9.15 5.83
CA LEU A 189 -26.11 8.50 5.77
C LEU A 189 -27.11 9.36 6.53
N TYR A 190 -28.00 10.03 5.80
CA TYR A 190 -28.84 11.12 6.32
C TYR A 190 -30.11 10.64 7.03
N GLY A 191 -29.97 9.67 7.94
CA GLY A 191 -31.05 9.10 8.72
C GLY A 191 -31.01 7.58 8.84
N LEU A 192 -31.83 7.05 9.76
CA LEU A 192 -31.84 5.63 10.13
C LEU A 192 -32.26 4.69 8.98
N ALA A 193 -33.21 5.12 8.13
CA ALA A 193 -33.67 4.30 7.01
C ALA A 193 -32.55 4.06 5.98
N ALA A 194 -31.85 5.12 5.59
CA ALA A 194 -30.71 5.04 4.67
C ALA A 194 -29.56 4.22 5.28
N PHE A 195 -29.33 4.36 6.59
CA PHE A 195 -28.35 3.56 7.29
C PHE A 195 -28.67 2.06 7.26
N ASN A 196 -29.92 1.69 7.56
CA ASN A 196 -30.34 0.28 7.56
C ASN A 196 -30.24 -0.35 6.17
N GLU A 197 -30.60 0.38 5.11
CA GLU A 197 -30.43 -0.10 3.73
C GLU A 197 -28.96 -0.30 3.38
N ALA A 198 -28.11 0.68 3.73
CA ALA A 198 -26.66 0.59 3.49
C ALA A 198 -26.04 -0.58 4.26
N LEU A 199 -26.43 -0.80 5.52
CA LEU A 199 -25.92 -1.88 6.36
C LEU A 199 -26.23 -3.29 5.80
N GLN A 200 -27.28 -3.43 4.96
CA GLN A 200 -27.59 -4.68 4.27
C GLN A 200 -26.78 -4.91 3.00
N GLN A 201 -26.22 -3.84 2.42
CA GLN A 201 -25.55 -3.89 1.12
C GLN A 201 -24.02 -3.89 1.24
N GLN A 202 -23.47 -3.43 2.36
CA GLN A 202 -22.03 -3.33 2.57
C GLN A 202 -21.63 -3.45 4.04
N LEU A 203 -20.34 -3.71 4.24
CA LEU A 203 -19.70 -3.77 5.54
C LEU A 203 -19.19 -2.40 5.97
N PHE A 204 -19.37 -2.08 7.25
CA PHE A 204 -18.74 -0.93 7.88
C PHE A 204 -17.73 -1.40 8.92
N ASP A 205 -16.55 -0.82 8.88
CA ASP A 205 -15.49 -1.08 9.86
C ASP A 205 -15.72 -0.29 11.16
N GLY A 206 -16.47 0.82 11.09
CA GLY A 206 -16.89 1.59 12.26
C GLY A 206 -18.12 2.42 11.98
N VAL A 207 -18.80 2.86 13.04
CA VAL A 207 -20.03 3.64 12.93
C VAL A 207 -19.94 4.84 13.87
N VAL A 208 -20.19 6.04 13.34
CA VAL A 208 -20.45 7.25 14.12
C VAL A 208 -21.89 7.66 13.84
N ILE A 209 -22.73 7.68 14.88
CA ILE A 209 -24.18 7.86 14.75
C ILE A 209 -24.68 8.89 15.75
N ASP A 210 -25.59 9.77 15.35
CA ASP A 210 -26.30 10.64 16.28
C ASP A 210 -27.23 9.81 17.18
N TRP A 211 -27.54 10.29 18.38
CA TRP A 211 -28.47 9.59 19.25
C TRP A 211 -29.92 9.77 18.79
N LEU A 212 -30.27 10.97 18.35
CA LEU A 212 -31.66 11.39 18.13
C LEU A 212 -31.91 11.70 16.66
N PHE A 213 -32.97 11.12 16.09
CA PHE A 213 -33.41 11.33 14.70
C PHE A 213 -34.90 11.69 14.74
N GLY A 214 -35.21 12.98 14.78
CA GLY A 214 -36.57 13.45 15.08
C GLY A 214 -37.12 12.87 16.40
N ASN A 215 -38.10 11.97 16.31
CA ASN A 215 -38.72 11.30 17.48
C ASN A 215 -38.17 9.89 17.75
N GLN A 216 -37.19 9.44 16.97
CA GLN A 216 -36.60 8.11 17.07
C GLN A 216 -35.19 8.17 17.66
N THR A 217 -34.75 7.08 18.28
CA THR A 217 -33.37 6.94 18.78
C THR A 217 -32.57 5.97 17.93
N SER A 218 -31.24 6.05 17.99
CA SER A 218 -30.36 5.09 17.29
C SER A 218 -30.26 3.73 17.96
N ALA A 219 -31.02 3.45 19.02
CA ALA A 219 -30.98 2.17 19.75
C ALA A 219 -31.17 0.96 18.82
N ASP A 220 -32.16 1.00 17.92
CA ASP A 220 -32.42 -0.10 16.98
C ASP A 220 -31.33 -0.23 15.91
N ALA A 221 -30.77 0.88 15.44
CA ALA A 221 -29.66 0.87 14.50
C ALA A 221 -28.40 0.24 15.12
N ILE A 222 -28.13 0.51 16.41
CA ILE A 222 -27.02 -0.10 17.14
C ILE A 222 -27.22 -1.62 17.27
N ARG A 223 -28.44 -2.06 17.57
CA ARG A 223 -28.79 -3.50 17.59
C ARG A 223 -28.60 -4.14 16.23
N ALA A 224 -28.95 -3.43 15.15
CA ALA A 224 -28.76 -3.91 13.79
C ALA A 224 -27.28 -4.09 13.45
N VAL A 225 -26.40 -3.14 13.81
CA VAL A 225 -24.93 -3.28 13.62
C VAL A 225 -24.41 -4.50 14.36
N ARG A 226 -24.83 -4.70 15.61
CA ARG A 226 -24.42 -5.85 16.44
C ARG A 226 -24.95 -7.19 15.93
N SER A 227 -25.90 -7.18 15.01
CA SER A 227 -26.44 -8.37 14.33
C SER A 227 -25.98 -8.46 12.87
N SER A 228 -25.11 -7.55 12.41
CA SER A 228 -24.58 -7.52 11.05
C SER A 228 -23.38 -8.46 10.89
N GLU A 229 -22.81 -8.50 9.68
CA GLU A 229 -21.61 -9.27 9.38
C GLU A 229 -20.34 -8.77 10.11
N ASN A 230 -20.32 -7.52 10.60
CA ASN A 230 -19.27 -7.01 11.48
C ASN A 230 -19.84 -6.59 12.85
N PRO A 231 -20.17 -7.56 13.73
CA PRO A 231 -20.78 -7.27 15.03
C PRO A 231 -19.81 -6.56 15.99
N ASP A 232 -18.50 -6.63 15.76
CA ASP A 232 -17.48 -6.03 16.62
C ASP A 232 -17.10 -4.59 16.21
N ALA A 233 -17.68 -4.07 15.13
CA ALA A 233 -17.43 -2.72 14.66
C ALA A 233 -17.55 -1.70 15.81
N PRO A 234 -16.55 -0.84 16.06
CA PRO A 234 -16.67 0.21 17.06
C PRO A 234 -17.79 1.18 16.69
N ILE A 235 -18.66 1.46 17.67
CA ILE A 235 -19.79 2.39 17.54
C ILE A 235 -19.54 3.59 18.44
N PHE A 236 -19.68 4.78 17.86
CA PHE A 236 -19.57 6.07 18.51
C PHE A 236 -20.93 6.78 18.42
N VAL A 237 -21.55 7.03 19.56
CA VAL A 237 -22.80 7.79 19.65
C VAL A 237 -22.49 9.24 19.99
N LEU A 238 -22.94 10.15 19.13
CA LEU A 238 -22.94 11.59 19.42
C LEU A 238 -24.29 11.96 20.04
N THR A 239 -24.31 12.81 21.06
CA THR A 239 -25.57 13.26 21.68
C THR A 239 -25.42 14.65 22.27
N GLY A 240 -26.44 15.49 22.11
CA GLY A 240 -26.46 16.84 22.68
C GLY A 240 -27.07 16.94 24.09
N GLU A 241 -27.58 15.83 24.65
CA GLU A 241 -28.45 15.86 25.84
C GLU A 241 -27.90 15.14 27.08
N LEU A 242 -26.63 14.74 27.10
CA LEU A 242 -26.06 14.02 28.25
C LEU A 242 -26.14 14.83 29.56
N LEU A 243 -26.14 16.17 29.49
CA LEU A 243 -26.21 17.05 30.67
C LEU A 243 -27.64 17.47 31.08
N THR A 244 -28.69 17.13 30.31
CA THR A 244 -30.03 17.73 30.54
C THR A 244 -31.05 16.81 31.25
N GLY A 245 -30.69 15.54 31.51
CA GLY A 245 -31.45 14.65 32.41
C GLY A 245 -32.89 14.34 31.96
N LYS A 246 -33.18 14.44 30.67
CA LYS A 246 -34.48 14.01 30.11
C LYS A 246 -34.44 12.51 29.79
N ALA A 247 -35.60 11.89 29.69
CA ALA A 247 -35.85 10.44 29.66
C ALA A 247 -34.94 9.57 28.76
N SER A 248 -34.19 10.16 27.83
CA SER A 248 -33.19 9.52 26.96
C SER A 248 -31.96 8.96 27.69
N GLU A 249 -31.59 9.47 28.87
CA GLU A 249 -30.35 9.03 29.57
C GLU A 249 -30.40 7.54 29.97
N SER A 250 -31.56 7.06 30.41
CA SER A 250 -31.72 5.66 30.83
C SER A 250 -31.54 4.66 29.68
N GLU A 251 -32.08 4.97 28.51
CA GLU A 251 -31.97 4.14 27.31
C GLU A 251 -30.55 4.19 26.73
N ILE A 252 -29.94 5.37 26.63
CA ILE A 252 -28.52 5.51 26.21
C ILE A 252 -27.62 4.71 27.14
N SER A 253 -27.79 4.85 28.46
CA SER A 253 -26.98 4.14 29.47
C SER A 253 -27.12 2.62 29.34
N GLN A 254 -28.32 2.13 29.07
CA GLN A 254 -28.55 0.71 28.79
C GLN A 254 -27.81 0.26 27.52
N ILE A 255 -27.94 1.00 26.43
CA ILE A 255 -27.28 0.66 25.15
C ILE A 255 -25.75 0.68 25.29
N VAL A 256 -25.18 1.68 25.98
CA VAL A 256 -23.73 1.77 26.24
C VAL A 256 -23.24 0.54 26.99
N ARG A 257 -23.95 0.15 28.07
CA ARG A 257 -23.57 -1.00 28.89
C ARG A 257 -23.71 -2.33 28.14
N GLN A 258 -24.77 -2.47 27.34
CA GLN A 258 -25.11 -3.73 26.69
C GLN A 258 -24.31 -3.97 25.41
N TYR A 259 -24.01 -2.93 24.64
CA TYR A 259 -23.44 -3.05 23.29
C TYR A 259 -22.04 -2.44 23.13
N ASN A 260 -21.38 -2.09 24.24
CA ASN A 260 -20.02 -1.54 24.28
C ASN A 260 -19.82 -0.37 23.31
N VAL A 261 -20.67 0.64 23.46
CA VAL A 261 -20.71 1.83 22.61
C VAL A 261 -20.00 2.99 23.32
N ALA A 262 -19.27 3.83 22.58
CA ALA A 262 -18.66 5.03 23.12
C ALA A 262 -19.59 6.24 22.92
N CYS A 263 -19.96 6.93 24.00
CA CYS A 263 -20.79 8.15 23.90
C CYS A 263 -19.95 9.42 24.01
N TYR A 264 -20.24 10.39 23.16
CA TYR A 264 -19.61 11.71 23.14
C TYR A 264 -20.67 12.80 23.13
N GLU A 265 -20.47 13.81 23.96
CA GLU A 265 -21.35 14.97 24.01
C GLU A 265 -21.04 15.93 22.85
N LYS A 266 -22.07 16.46 22.18
CA LYS A 266 -21.95 17.53 21.18
C LYS A 266 -21.76 18.89 21.88
N PRO A 267 -20.79 19.74 21.48
CA PRO A 267 -19.87 19.57 20.35
C PRO A 267 -18.69 18.66 20.73
N ALA A 268 -18.57 17.54 20.01
CA ALA A 268 -17.54 16.55 20.29
C ALA A 268 -16.17 17.03 19.79
N ARG A 269 -15.10 16.70 20.54
CA ARG A 269 -13.73 16.98 20.12
C ARG A 269 -13.28 15.95 19.09
N MET A 270 -13.32 16.32 17.81
CA MET A 270 -13.08 15.42 16.68
C MET A 270 -11.74 14.67 16.75
N ALA A 271 -10.66 15.33 17.18
CA ALA A 271 -9.35 14.69 17.33
C ALA A 271 -9.36 13.55 18.36
N ILE A 272 -10.18 13.66 19.43
CA ILE A 272 -10.29 12.62 20.46
C ILE A 272 -11.11 11.44 19.91
N LEU A 273 -12.19 11.71 19.18
CA LEU A 273 -12.99 10.68 18.53
C LEU A 273 -12.14 9.86 17.55
N VAL A 274 -11.37 10.54 16.68
CA VAL A 274 -10.49 9.87 15.72
C VAL A 274 -9.40 9.04 16.40
N ALA A 275 -8.82 9.53 17.50
CA ALA A 275 -7.82 8.78 18.25
C ALA A 275 -8.42 7.50 18.88
N ASP A 276 -9.63 7.56 19.43
CA ASP A 276 -10.29 6.37 19.99
C ASP A 276 -10.75 5.41 18.88
N LEU A 277 -11.25 5.93 17.75
CA LEU A 277 -11.60 5.15 16.57
C LEU A 277 -10.38 4.35 16.07
N SER A 278 -9.24 5.02 15.87
CA SER A 278 -7.98 4.39 15.47
C SER A 278 -7.56 3.29 16.45
N LYS A 279 -7.66 3.55 17.75
CA LYS A 279 -7.30 2.59 18.80
C LYS A 279 -8.18 1.36 18.79
N ARG A 280 -9.50 1.50 18.54
CA ARG A 280 -10.44 0.38 18.53
C ARG A 280 -10.32 -0.47 17.28
N LEU A 281 -10.11 0.16 16.12
CA LEU A 281 -9.91 -0.55 14.85
C LEU A 281 -8.61 -1.37 14.85
N ASN A 282 -7.54 -0.87 15.47
CA ASN A 282 -6.24 -1.57 15.55
C ASN A 282 -6.18 -2.70 16.60
N ARG A 283 -7.28 -3.00 17.31
CA ARG A 283 -7.35 -4.06 18.33
C ARG A 283 -8.07 -5.33 17.85
N GLY A 284 -8.58 -5.32 16.61
CA GLY A 284 -9.20 -6.47 15.95
C GLY A 284 -8.18 -7.37 15.25
#